data_AF-A0A354CXX8-F1
#
_entry.id   AF-A0A354CXX8-F1
#
_cell.length_a   1.000
_cell.length_b   1.000
_cell.length_c   1.000
_cell.angle_alpha   90.00
_cell.angle_beta   90.00
_cell.angle_gamma   90.00
#
_symmetry.space_group_name_H-M   'P 1'
#
loop_
_entity.id
_entity.type
_entity.pdbx_description
1 polymer ?
#
loop_
_entity_poly.entity_id
_entity_poly.type
_entity_poly.pdbx_seq_one_letter_code
_entity_poly.pdbx_strand_id
1 'polypeptide(L)' 'MSRDDEGSEARFRRFLQDLHTYERHMTFETTRDAFLDLYSAWLKTREPWLKIQLVMLAFELHRLNPEFQFDLNFAD' A
#
# COMPACT_ATOMS: atom_id res chain seq x y z
N MET A 1 20.03 -35.51 1.97
CA MET A 1 19.05 -34.80 1.13
C MET A 1 19.52 -34.89 -0.31
N SER A 2 18.63 -35.22 -1.24
CA SER A 2 18.97 -35.38 -2.66
C SER A 2 19.09 -34.01 -3.34
N ARG A 3 19.85 -33.90 -4.42
CA ARG A 3 19.99 -32.67 -5.22
C ARG A 3 18.65 -32.11 -5.72
N ASP A 4 17.64 -32.96 -5.89
CA ASP A 4 16.29 -32.59 -6.31
C ASP A 4 15.48 -31.85 -5.21
N ASP A 5 15.84 -32.07 -3.94
CA ASP A 5 15.22 -31.47 -2.77
C ASP A 5 15.63 -29.99 -2.63
N GLU A 6 16.91 -29.70 -2.84
CA GLU A 6 17.46 -28.34 -2.80
C GLU A 6 16.91 -27.44 -3.92
N GLY A 7 16.74 -27.99 -5.13
CA GLY A 7 16.14 -27.26 -6.26
C GLY A 7 14.66 -26.96 -6.05
N SER A 8 13.94 -27.83 -5.33
CA SER A 8 12.54 -27.63 -5.00
C SER A 8 12.35 -26.58 -3.90
N GLU A 9 13.23 -26.57 -2.89
CA GLU A 9 13.22 -25.56 -1.84
C GLU A 9 13.54 -24.16 -2.38
N ALA A 10 14.52 -24.04 -3.28
CA ALA A 10 14.86 -22.76 -3.92
C ALA A 10 13.70 -22.19 -4.74
N ARG A 11 12.99 -23.04 -5.51
CA ARG A 11 11.78 -22.65 -6.25
C ARG A 11 10.67 -22.18 -5.32
N PHE A 12 10.44 -22.90 -4.21
CA PHE A 12 9.43 -22.53 -3.24
C PHE A 12 9.73 -21.19 -2.56
N ARG A 13 10.98 -20.95 -2.17
CA ARG A 13 11.40 -19.64 -1.61
C ARG A 13 11.18 -18.49 -2.58
N ARG A 14 11.49 -18.70 -3.86
CA ARG A 14 11.23 -17.69 -4.90
C ARG A 14 9.74 -17.43 -5.09
N PHE A 15 8.93 -18.48 -5.12
CA PHE A 15 7.47 -18.35 -5.16
C PHE A 15 6.93 -17.53 -3.97
N LEU A 16 7.42 -17.79 -2.75
CA LEU A 16 7.02 -17.01 -1.57
C LEU A 16 7.43 -15.53 -1.67
N GLN A 17 8.60 -15.24 -2.24
CA GLN A 17 9.03 -13.85 -2.47
C GLN A 17 8.12 -13.16 -3.50
N ASP A 18 7.85 -13.82 -4.63
CA ASP A 18 6.99 -13.28 -5.69
C ASP A 18 5.56 -13.04 -5.15
N LEU A 19 5.04 -13.98 -4.35
CA LEU A 19 3.74 -13.85 -3.69
C LEU A 19 3.73 -12.65 -2.72
N HIS A 20 4.77 -12.51 -1.88
CA HIS A 20 4.85 -11.40 -0.94
C HIS A 20 4.91 -10.04 -1.65
N THR A 21 5.66 -9.96 -2.76
CA THR A 21 5.70 -8.76 -3.60
C THR A 21 4.33 -8.44 -4.19
N TYR A 22 3.62 -9.45 -4.69
CA TYR A 22 2.27 -9.29 -5.21
C TYR A 22 1.28 -8.82 -4.13
N GLU A 23 1.31 -9.41 -2.94
CA GLU A 23 0.47 -9.02 -1.80
C GLU A 23 0.72 -7.57 -1.38
N ARG A 24 1.99 -7.14 -1.33
CA ARG A 24 2.35 -5.75 -1.04
C ARG A 24 1.81 -4.80 -2.11
N HIS A 25 1.92 -5.17 -3.38
CA HIS A 25 1.38 -4.37 -4.48
C HIS A 25 -0.14 -4.25 -4.40
N MET A 26 -0.85 -5.36 -4.20
CA MET A 26 -2.32 -5.35 -4.03
C MET A 26 -2.77 -4.53 -2.83
N THR A 27 -2.05 -4.63 -1.71
CA THR A 27 -2.31 -3.81 -0.53
C THR A 27 -2.14 -2.33 -0.86
N PHE A 28 -1.04 -1.95 -1.53
CA PHE A 28 -0.80 -0.56 -1.94
C PHE A 28 -1.93 -0.02 -2.83
N GLU A 29 -2.32 -0.77 -3.87
CA GLU A 29 -3.39 -0.35 -4.78
C GLU A 29 -4.73 -0.17 -4.03
N THR A 30 -5.09 -1.13 -3.16
CA THR A 30 -6.32 -1.06 -2.37
C THR A 30 -6.31 0.12 -1.40
N THR A 31 -5.19 0.37 -0.71
CA THR A 31 -5.05 1.53 0.18
C THR A 31 -5.11 2.84 -0.60
N ARG A 32 -4.59 2.87 -1.82
CA ARG A 32 -4.60 4.07 -2.68
C ARG A 32 -6.01 4.41 -3.12
N ASP A 33 -6.79 3.40 -3.51
CA ASP A 33 -8.18 3.61 -3.91
C ASP A 33 -9.01 4.12 -2.73
N ALA A 34 -8.84 3.55 -1.54
CA ALA A 34 -9.48 4.04 -0.31
C ALA A 34 -9.08 5.50 0.01
N PHE A 35 -7.82 5.86 -0.20
CA PHE A 35 -7.34 7.23 -0.03
C PHE A 35 -8.03 8.20 -1.01
N LEU A 36 -8.16 7.83 -2.29
CA LEU A 36 -8.80 8.67 -3.31
C LEU A 36 -10.29 8.86 -3.04
N ASP A 37 -11.00 7.80 -2.64
CA ASP A 37 -12.41 7.88 -2.26
C ASP A 37 -12.62 8.82 -1.08
N LEU A 38 -11.77 8.69 -0.05
CA LEU A 38 -11.81 9.53 1.13
C LEU A 38 -11.47 10.99 0.79
N TYR A 39 -10.53 11.21 -0.13
CA TYR A 39 -10.14 12.55 -0.57
C TYR A 39 -11.28 13.22 -1.33
N SER A 40 -11.95 12.48 -2.20
CA SER A 40 -13.17 12.92 -2.90
C SER A 40 -14.28 13.29 -1.91
N ALA A 41 -14.45 12.53 -0.82
CA ALA A 41 -15.39 12.86 0.23
C ALA A 41 -14.99 14.14 0.97
N TRP A 42 -13.72 14.26 1.37
CA TRP A 42 -13.21 15.45 2.06
C TRP A 42 -13.34 16.72 1.21
N LEU A 43 -13.08 16.66 -0.10
CA LEU A 43 -13.26 17.81 -0.99
C LEU A 43 -14.69 18.34 -0.99
N LYS A 44 -15.69 17.47 -0.82
CA LYS A 44 -17.12 17.82 -0.83
C LYS A 44 -17.61 18.35 0.51
N THR A 45 -17.18 17.73 1.61
CA THR A 45 -17.74 18.01 2.94
C THR A 45 -16.85 18.90 3.79
N ARG A 46 -15.54 18.93 3.51
CA ARG A 46 -14.48 19.58 4.29
C ARG A 46 -14.43 19.14 5.76
N GLU A 47 -14.92 17.94 6.05
CA GLU A 47 -15.02 17.45 7.42
C GLU A 47 -13.63 17.14 8.02
N PRO A 48 -13.29 17.70 9.21
CA PRO A 48 -11.95 17.57 9.79
C PRO A 48 -11.53 16.12 10.08
N TRP A 49 -12.46 15.23 10.42
CA TRP A 49 -12.13 13.84 10.71
C TRP A 49 -11.66 13.07 9.46
N LEU A 50 -12.14 13.45 8.26
CA LEU A 50 -11.69 12.85 7.00
C LEU A 50 -10.23 13.22 6.71
N LYS A 51 -9.82 14.45 7.09
CA LYS A 51 -8.42 14.89 6.98
C LYS A 51 -7.48 14.02 7.83
N ILE A 52 -7.89 13.65 9.04
CA ILE A 52 -7.10 12.75 9.90
C ILE A 52 -6.94 11.37 9.25
N GLN A 53 -8.03 10.81 8.71
CA GLN A 53 -7.99 9.53 8.04
C GLN A 53 -7.15 9.57 6.75
N LEU A 54 -7.18 10.67 5.99
CA LEU A 54 -6.33 10.88 4.83
C LEU A 54 -4.84 10.87 5.20
N VAL A 55 -4.46 11.56 6.29
CA VAL A 55 -3.09 11.55 6.80
C VAL A 55 -2.65 10.12 7.13
N MET A 56 -3.49 9.35 7.84
CA MET A 56 -3.17 7.97 8.20
C MET A 56 -2.95 7.07 6.97
N LEU A 57 -3.83 7.19 5.97
CA LEU A 57 -3.71 6.43 4.72
C LEU A 57 -2.48 6.87 3.91
N ALA A 58 -2.14 8.17 3.87
CA ALA A 58 -0.94 8.66 3.23
C ALA A 58 0.35 8.09 3.85
N PHE A 59 0.41 7.98 5.19
CA PHE A 59 1.52 7.32 5.87
C PHE A 59 1.62 5.83 5.51
N GLU A 60 0.50 5.13 5.45
CA GLU A 60 0.48 3.72 5.08
C GLU A 60 0.92 3.51 3.63
N LEU A 61 0.48 4.36 2.70
CA LEU A 61 0.92 4.34 1.32
C LEU A 61 2.42 4.58 1.17
N HIS A 62 2.96 5.54 1.91
CA HIS A 62 4.41 5.81 1.93
C HIS A 62 5.21 4.63 2.53
N ARG A 63 4.67 3.95 3.55
CA ARG A 63 5.25 2.73 4.12
C ARG A 63 5.30 1.58 3.11
N LEU A 64 4.25 1.43 2.31
CA LEU A 64 4.12 0.38 1.30
C LEU A 64 4.98 0.68 0.06
N ASN A 65 5.01 1.93 -0.38
CA ASN A 65 5.81 2.45 -1.48
C ASN A 65 6.42 3.82 -1.11
N PRO A 66 7.73 3.89 -0.81
CA PRO A 66 8.41 5.15 -0.46
C PRO A 66 8.40 6.22 -1.56
N GLU A 67 8.15 5.84 -2.81
CA GLU A 67 8.02 6.80 -3.92
C GLU A 67 6.66 7.50 -3.91
N PHE A 68 5.68 7.00 -3.14
CA PHE A 68 4.42 7.69 -2.96
C PHE A 68 4.65 9.00 -2.22
N GLN A 69 4.29 10.10 -2.89
CA GLN A 69 4.34 11.46 -2.36
C GLN A 69 2.93 12.04 -2.35
N PHE A 70 2.55 12.62 -1.22
CA PHE A 70 1.31 13.36 -1.11
C PHE A 70 1.55 14.61 -0.26
N ASP A 71 1.16 15.77 -0.79
CA ASP A 71 1.25 17.02 -0.04
C ASP A 71 0.00 17.19 0.83
N LEU A 72 0.21 17.21 2.15
CA LEU A 72 -0.84 17.45 3.14
C LEU A 72 -1.14 18.95 3.32
N ASN A 73 -0.63 19.82 2.44
CA ASN A 73 -1.08 21.21 2.32
C ASN A 73 -2.50 21.26 1.76
N PHE A 74 -3.45 20.88 2.59
CA PHE A 74 -4.86 21.18 2.38
C PHE A 74 -5.03 22.69 2.56
N ALA A 75 -4.99 23.44 1.46
CA ALA A 75 -5.34 24.85 1.47
C ALA A 75 -6.78 24.99 2.02
N ASP A 76 -6.91 25.77 3.10
CA ASP A 76 -8.20 26.17 3.68
C ASP A 76 -8.99 27.02 2.68
#